data_AF-A0A014MX22-F1
#
_entry.id   AF-A0A014MX22-F1
#
_cell.length_a   1.000
_cell.length_b   1.000
_cell.length_c   1.000
_cell.angle_alpha   90.00
_cell.angle_beta   90.00
_cell.angle_gamma   90.00
#
_symmetry.space_group_name_H-M   'P 1'
#
loop_
_entity.id
_entity.type
_entity.pdbx_description
1 polymer ?
#
loop_
_entity_poly.entity_id
_entity_poly.type
_entity_poly.pdbx_seq_one_letter_code
_entity_poly.pdbx_strand_id
1 'polypeptide(L)'
;MAPSALPALATPRQPGVPLTAWARAHAESVREQLRRYGAVLFRGFDEGADALRPVVEAVGGAGTLSYRDGATPRSELDDGVYSSTEYPADQTIEMHNEACYSWSWPRILGFACAWPAQSGGQTPLADSRKVLCRLPTELLARLERHGVRYIRNYTPGVGIPWQEALGCGESGLDAYAERARLRLERVSDDHLRTEALRPAVARHPDTGEWVWFNQATSFHLSTLGEELAAELVGQIGPDRVPKTSRAGDGTEFTGAELAAIRAAFGAETTSFDWQLGDVLIVDNLLTAHGRAPFAGKREIRVALAAAANWQEVASRPTAVTLPQAGTATHLQGDRQ
;
A
#
# COMPACT_ATOMS: atom_id res chain seq x y z
N MET A 1 -21.57 17.22 -15.20
CA MET A 1 -21.37 15.75 -15.22
C MET A 1 -21.70 15.22 -13.84
N ALA A 2 -22.48 14.14 -13.73
CA ALA A 2 -22.69 13.49 -12.43
C ALA A 2 -21.33 13.15 -11.80
N PRO A 3 -21.18 13.23 -10.46
CA PRO A 3 -19.95 12.79 -9.81
C PRO A 3 -19.66 11.36 -10.25
N SER A 4 -18.50 11.14 -10.86
CA SER A 4 -18.06 9.83 -11.33
C SER A 4 -17.91 8.90 -10.12
N ALA A 5 -18.73 7.85 -10.04
CA ALA A 5 -18.68 6.88 -8.95
C ALA A 5 -17.36 6.08 -9.01
N LEU A 6 -16.62 6.04 -7.90
CA LEU A 6 -15.50 5.14 -7.64
C LEU A 6 -16.05 3.96 -6.82
N PRO A 7 -15.89 2.69 -7.23
CA PRO A 7 -15.40 2.24 -8.53
C PRO A 7 -16.45 2.38 -9.65
N ALA A 8 -16.01 2.32 -10.91
CA ALA A 8 -16.91 2.08 -12.03
C ALA A 8 -17.45 0.65 -11.96
N LEU A 9 -18.76 0.47 -12.13
CA LEU A 9 -19.39 -0.86 -12.12
C LEU A 9 -19.52 -1.42 -13.53
N ALA A 10 -18.99 -2.62 -13.76
CA ALA A 10 -19.15 -3.40 -14.97
C ALA A 10 -20.00 -4.64 -14.68
N THR A 11 -21.09 -4.81 -15.43
CA THR A 11 -21.98 -5.98 -15.34
C THR A 11 -22.22 -6.56 -16.74
N PRO A 12 -22.28 -7.88 -16.90
CA PRO A 12 -22.59 -8.47 -18.20
C PRO A 12 -24.05 -8.23 -18.58
N ARG A 13 -24.32 -8.13 -19.88
CA ARG A 13 -25.69 -7.92 -20.40
C ARG A 13 -26.57 -9.18 -20.34
N GLN A 14 -25.94 -10.33 -20.22
CA GLN A 14 -26.58 -11.64 -20.13
C GLN A 14 -25.80 -12.52 -19.15
N PRO A 15 -26.44 -13.50 -18.50
CA PRO A 15 -25.73 -14.49 -17.68
C PRO A 15 -24.74 -15.32 -18.51
N GLY A 16 -23.78 -15.97 -17.84
CA GLY A 16 -22.89 -16.91 -18.50
C GLY A 16 -21.70 -16.29 -19.24
N VAL A 17 -21.41 -15.01 -19.01
CA VAL A 17 -20.29 -14.32 -19.68
C VAL A 17 -19.00 -14.59 -18.91
N PRO A 18 -18.01 -15.28 -19.49
CA PRO A 18 -16.73 -15.52 -18.83
C PRO A 18 -15.96 -14.20 -18.68
N LEU A 19 -15.65 -13.83 -17.43
CA LEU A 19 -14.94 -12.59 -17.13
C LEU A 19 -13.56 -12.55 -17.81
N THR A 20 -12.83 -13.66 -17.82
CA THR A 20 -11.48 -13.74 -18.39
C THR A 20 -11.49 -13.42 -19.88
N ALA A 21 -12.40 -14.04 -20.64
CA ALA A 21 -12.52 -13.83 -22.08
C ALA A 21 -12.95 -12.39 -22.39
N TRP A 22 -13.91 -11.86 -21.62
CA TRP A 22 -14.39 -10.49 -21.77
C TRP A 22 -13.27 -9.47 -21.47
N ALA A 23 -12.57 -9.62 -20.35
CA ALA A 23 -11.51 -8.70 -19.94
C ALA A 23 -10.37 -8.65 -20.96
N ARG A 24 -9.99 -9.79 -21.56
CA ARG A 24 -9.00 -9.85 -22.64
C ARG A 24 -9.46 -9.10 -23.89
N ALA A 25 -10.71 -9.29 -24.31
CA ALA A 25 -11.27 -8.62 -25.48
C ALA A 25 -11.45 -7.11 -25.29
N HIS A 26 -11.61 -6.66 -24.03
CA HIS A 26 -11.94 -5.28 -23.68
C HIS A 26 -10.88 -4.58 -22.82
N ALA A 27 -9.64 -5.09 -22.78
CA ALA A 27 -8.59 -4.62 -21.88
C ALA A 27 -8.33 -3.12 -21.97
N GLU A 28 -8.34 -2.54 -23.18
CA GLU A 28 -8.13 -1.09 -23.35
C GLU A 28 -9.30 -0.26 -22.81
N SER A 29 -10.52 -0.74 -22.97
CA SER A 29 -11.70 -0.09 -22.38
C SER A 29 -11.60 -0.11 -20.86
N VAL A 30 -11.17 -1.22 -20.26
CA VAL A 30 -10.93 -1.31 -18.81
C VAL A 30 -9.84 -0.31 -18.39
N ARG A 31 -8.72 -0.22 -19.11
CA ARG A 31 -7.67 0.77 -18.82
C ARG A 31 -8.17 2.21 -18.94
N GLU A 32 -9.04 2.51 -19.91
CA GLU A 32 -9.67 3.83 -20.01
C GLU A 32 -10.57 4.13 -18.80
N GLN A 33 -11.37 3.14 -18.35
CA GLN A 33 -12.15 3.29 -17.13
C GLN A 33 -11.24 3.47 -15.90
N LEU A 34 -10.13 2.76 -15.79
CA LEU A 34 -9.17 2.94 -14.70
C LEU A 34 -8.56 4.35 -14.70
N ARG A 35 -8.11 4.86 -15.85
CA ARG A 35 -7.60 6.24 -15.97
C ARG A 35 -8.64 7.28 -15.53
N ARG A 36 -9.93 7.01 -15.78
CA ARG A 36 -11.02 7.94 -15.44
C ARG A 36 -11.46 7.82 -13.97
N TYR A 37 -11.75 6.61 -13.51
CA TYR A 37 -12.43 6.34 -12.24
C TYR A 37 -11.50 5.81 -11.15
N GLY A 38 -10.27 5.41 -11.48
CA GLY A 38 -9.31 4.83 -10.55
C GLY A 38 -9.50 3.33 -10.28
N ALA A 39 -10.74 2.83 -10.35
CA ALA A 39 -11.04 1.41 -10.15
C ALA A 39 -12.28 0.95 -10.93
N VAL A 40 -12.33 -0.35 -11.26
CA VAL A 40 -13.45 -1.02 -11.95
C VAL A 40 -13.84 -2.28 -11.18
N LEU A 41 -15.10 -2.37 -10.77
CA LEU A 41 -15.72 -3.53 -10.14
C LEU A 41 -16.50 -4.33 -11.19
N PHE A 42 -16.10 -5.58 -11.40
CA PHE A 42 -16.81 -6.57 -12.22
C PHE A 42 -17.74 -7.39 -11.34
N ARG A 43 -19.04 -7.37 -11.67
CA ARG A 43 -20.08 -8.06 -10.91
C ARG A 43 -21.00 -8.87 -11.82
N GLY A 44 -21.29 -10.10 -11.42
CA GLY A 44 -22.23 -10.99 -12.12
C GLY A 44 -21.67 -11.68 -13.36
N PHE A 45 -20.35 -11.62 -13.59
CA PHE A 45 -19.66 -12.45 -14.58
C PHE A 45 -19.42 -13.87 -14.04
N ASP A 46 -19.18 -14.82 -14.95
CA ASP A 46 -18.78 -16.20 -14.61
C ASP A 46 -17.31 -16.24 -14.16
N GLU A 47 -16.84 -17.42 -13.72
CA GLU A 47 -15.49 -17.71 -13.19
C GLU A 47 -15.19 -17.13 -11.80
N GLY A 48 -15.88 -16.05 -11.42
CA GLY A 48 -15.79 -15.47 -10.08
C GLY A 48 -14.36 -15.17 -9.66
N ALA A 49 -13.96 -15.62 -8.47
CA ALA A 49 -12.63 -15.34 -7.93
C ALA A 49 -11.47 -16.02 -8.67
N ASP A 50 -11.74 -17.04 -9.48
CA ASP A 50 -10.71 -17.75 -10.24
C ASP A 50 -10.27 -16.95 -11.49
N ALA A 51 -11.07 -15.97 -11.93
CA ALA A 51 -10.70 -15.04 -13.00
C ALA A 51 -9.68 -13.97 -12.58
N LEU A 52 -9.36 -13.84 -11.29
CA LEU A 52 -8.55 -12.74 -10.75
C LEU A 52 -7.22 -12.55 -11.50
N ARG A 53 -6.39 -13.58 -11.55
CA ARG A 53 -5.05 -13.52 -12.17
C ARG A 53 -5.16 -13.23 -13.68
N PRO A 54 -5.94 -13.98 -14.47
CA PRO A 54 -6.11 -13.68 -15.90
C PRO A 54 -6.61 -12.27 -16.21
N VAL A 55 -7.50 -11.71 -15.37
CA VAL A 55 -8.01 -10.34 -15.55
C VAL A 55 -6.94 -9.31 -15.22
N VAL A 56 -6.21 -9.50 -14.13
CA VAL A 56 -5.08 -8.63 -13.76
C VAL A 56 -4.01 -8.63 -14.85
N GLU A 57 -3.67 -9.80 -15.42
CA GLU A 57 -2.72 -9.91 -16.53
C GLU A 57 -3.25 -9.26 -17.83
N ALA A 58 -4.55 -9.39 -18.12
CA ALA A 58 -5.16 -8.76 -19.29
C ALA A 58 -5.08 -7.23 -19.22
N VAL A 59 -5.24 -6.66 -18.03
CA VAL A 59 -5.24 -5.20 -17.82
C VAL A 59 -3.83 -4.64 -17.64
N GLY A 60 -3.03 -5.26 -16.78
CA GLY A 60 -1.68 -4.81 -16.38
C GLY A 60 -0.54 -5.34 -17.23
N GLY A 61 -0.80 -6.26 -18.17
CA GLY A 61 0.24 -6.93 -18.95
C GLY A 61 0.70 -8.25 -18.32
N ALA A 62 1.45 -9.04 -19.09
CA ALA A 62 1.88 -10.38 -18.68
C ALA A 62 2.87 -10.34 -17.51
N GLY A 63 2.70 -11.26 -16.55
CA GLY A 63 3.54 -11.40 -15.36
C GLY A 63 2.91 -10.76 -14.13
N THR A 64 2.38 -11.59 -13.24
CA THR A 64 2.05 -11.18 -11.87
C THR A 64 3.34 -10.91 -11.11
N LEU A 65 3.30 -9.93 -10.21
CA LEU A 65 4.42 -9.62 -9.33
C LEU A 65 4.36 -10.55 -8.13
N SER A 66 5.47 -11.22 -7.85
CA SER A 66 5.66 -11.87 -6.56
C SER A 66 5.62 -10.81 -5.46
N TYR A 67 4.84 -11.05 -4.40
CA TYR A 67 4.79 -10.17 -3.25
C TYR A 67 6.13 -10.23 -2.49
N ARG A 68 6.98 -9.23 -2.70
CA ARG A 68 8.26 -9.03 -2.01
C ARG A 68 8.19 -7.72 -1.22
N ASP A 69 8.94 -7.60 -0.12
CA ASP A 69 8.98 -6.41 0.75
C ASP A 69 7.67 -6.13 1.53
N GLY A 70 6.89 -7.19 1.82
CA GLY A 70 5.62 -7.09 2.54
C GLY A 70 5.77 -6.51 3.96
N ALA A 71 4.95 -5.51 4.29
CA ALA A 71 4.85 -4.99 5.66
C ALA A 71 4.01 -5.91 6.58
N THR A 72 3.16 -6.76 6.00
CA THR A 72 2.26 -7.67 6.70
C THR A 72 2.33 -9.07 6.12
N PRO A 73 2.08 -10.13 6.91
CA PRO A 73 2.02 -11.50 6.41
C PRO A 73 0.92 -11.64 5.36
N ARG A 74 1.20 -12.41 4.32
CA ARG A 74 0.21 -12.91 3.36
C ARG A 74 0.55 -14.36 3.06
N SER A 75 -0.48 -15.19 2.98
CA SER A 75 -0.35 -16.58 2.56
C SER A 75 -0.50 -16.64 1.04
N GLU A 76 0.49 -17.16 0.32
CA GLU A 76 0.38 -17.44 -1.12
C GLU A 76 -0.60 -18.61 -1.31
N LEU A 77 -1.67 -18.37 -2.09
CA LEU A 77 -2.73 -19.35 -2.34
C LEU A 77 -2.50 -20.10 -3.65
N ASP A 78 -1.90 -19.42 -4.63
CA ASP A 78 -1.51 -19.92 -5.96
C ASP A 78 -0.44 -18.97 -6.55
N ASP A 79 0.19 -19.32 -7.67
CA ASP A 79 1.28 -18.55 -8.30
C ASP A 79 0.91 -17.07 -8.58
N GLY A 80 1.38 -16.17 -7.71
CA GLY A 80 1.10 -14.73 -7.78
C GLY A 80 -0.30 -14.31 -7.30
N VAL A 81 -1.01 -15.18 -6.57
CA VAL A 81 -2.28 -14.89 -5.88
C VAL A 81 -2.11 -15.08 -4.38
N TYR A 82 -2.41 -14.02 -3.62
CA TYR A 82 -2.21 -13.96 -2.17
C TYR A 82 -3.52 -13.81 -1.42
N SER A 83 -3.57 -14.28 -0.18
CA SER A 83 -4.61 -13.85 0.76
C SER A 83 -4.49 -12.35 1.03
N SER A 84 -5.60 -11.67 1.32
CA SER A 84 -5.55 -10.30 1.84
C SER A 84 -4.77 -10.26 3.16
N THR A 85 -4.15 -9.12 3.47
CA THR A 85 -3.40 -8.88 4.72
C THR A 85 -4.06 -9.49 5.95
N GLU A 86 -3.32 -10.36 6.64
CA GLU A 86 -3.74 -11.01 7.88
C GLU A 86 -3.74 -9.97 9.01
N TYR A 87 -4.94 -9.56 9.43
CA TYR A 87 -5.17 -8.51 10.43
C TYR A 87 -6.46 -8.81 11.21
N PRO A 88 -6.54 -8.52 12.53
CA PRO A 88 -7.71 -8.85 13.35
C PRO A 88 -9.02 -8.37 12.73
N ALA A 89 -10.05 -9.22 12.67
CA ALA A 89 -11.26 -8.96 11.89
C ALA A 89 -12.05 -7.73 12.37
N ASP A 90 -11.94 -7.39 13.66
CA ASP A 90 -12.57 -6.26 14.32
C ASP A 90 -11.84 -4.91 14.10
N GLN A 91 -10.65 -4.93 13.50
CA GLN A 91 -9.84 -3.74 13.28
C GLN A 91 -9.93 -3.21 11.83
N THR A 92 -9.77 -1.90 11.68
CA THR A 92 -9.70 -1.23 10.38
C THR A 92 -8.28 -1.31 9.83
N ILE A 93 -8.12 -1.62 8.55
CA ILE A 93 -6.88 -1.31 7.83
C ILE A 93 -7.05 0.06 7.20
N GLU A 94 -6.23 1.02 7.65
CA GLU A 94 -6.25 2.41 7.18
C GLU A 94 -6.05 2.51 5.66
N MET A 95 -6.56 3.61 5.09
CA MET A 95 -6.39 3.91 3.67
C MET A 95 -4.90 4.04 3.31
N HIS A 96 -4.50 3.35 2.24
CA HIS A 96 -3.14 3.37 1.73
C HIS A 96 -3.11 3.02 0.24
N ASN A 97 -2.01 3.37 -0.42
CA ASN A 97 -1.66 2.80 -1.71
C ASN A 97 -0.67 1.64 -1.49
N GLU A 98 -0.79 0.56 -2.26
CA GLU A 98 -0.03 -0.67 -2.05
C GLU A 98 1.46 -0.42 -2.28
N ALA A 99 2.29 -0.82 -1.31
CA ALA A 99 3.76 -0.80 -1.37
C ALA A 99 4.44 0.53 -1.76
N CYS A 100 3.75 1.68 -1.69
CA CYS A 100 4.35 2.97 -2.08
C CYS A 100 5.51 3.43 -1.15
N TYR A 101 5.70 2.78 0.01
CA TYR A 101 6.88 2.97 0.86
C TYR A 101 8.14 2.28 0.29
N SER A 102 7.97 1.28 -0.58
CA SER A 102 9.06 0.59 -1.27
C SER A 102 9.58 1.38 -2.46
N TRP A 103 10.75 1.00 -2.98
CA TRP A 103 11.30 1.62 -4.19
C TRP A 103 10.50 1.24 -5.45
N SER A 104 10.11 -0.03 -5.53
CA SER A 104 9.25 -0.58 -6.57
C SER A 104 7.90 -0.95 -5.98
N TRP A 105 6.84 -0.77 -6.75
CA TRP A 105 5.46 -0.92 -6.32
C TRP A 105 4.57 -1.33 -7.51
N PRO A 106 3.45 -2.03 -7.27
CA PRO A 106 2.54 -2.46 -8.33
C PRO A 106 1.72 -1.28 -8.88
N ARG A 107 1.55 -1.16 -10.19
CA ARG A 107 0.60 -0.20 -10.80
C ARG A 107 -0.84 -0.69 -10.74
N ILE A 108 -1.05 -2.00 -10.88
CA ILE A 108 -2.38 -2.59 -10.94
C ILE A 108 -2.55 -3.58 -9.78
N LEU A 109 -3.66 -3.43 -9.07
CA LEU A 109 -4.11 -4.36 -8.04
C LEU A 109 -5.38 -5.04 -8.52
N GLY A 110 -5.52 -6.33 -8.24
CA GLY A 110 -6.77 -7.05 -8.33
C GLY A 110 -7.19 -7.56 -6.96
N PHE A 111 -8.48 -7.45 -6.66
CA PHE A 111 -9.11 -8.09 -5.50
C PHE A 111 -10.26 -8.96 -6.00
N ALA A 112 -10.43 -10.17 -5.48
CA ALA A 112 -11.58 -11.00 -5.82
C ALA A 112 -12.24 -11.63 -4.61
N CYS A 113 -13.56 -11.58 -4.57
CA CYS A 113 -14.33 -12.11 -3.46
C CYS A 113 -14.64 -13.59 -3.65
N ALA A 114 -13.80 -14.45 -3.06
CA ALA A 114 -14.03 -15.88 -2.98
C ALA A 114 -15.07 -16.23 -1.90
N TRP A 115 -15.16 -15.43 -0.83
CA TRP A 115 -16.20 -15.58 0.19
C TRP A 115 -16.52 -14.22 0.84
N PRO A 116 -17.75 -13.68 0.70
CA PRO A 116 -18.11 -12.41 1.32
C PRO A 116 -18.28 -12.57 2.84
N ALA A 117 -17.96 -11.50 3.58
CA ALA A 117 -18.19 -11.46 5.03
C ALA A 117 -19.68 -11.55 5.38
N GLN A 118 -20.00 -11.98 6.61
CA GLN A 118 -21.38 -11.96 7.09
C GLN A 118 -21.89 -10.52 7.28
N SER A 119 -21.03 -9.63 7.74
CA SER A 119 -21.27 -8.19 7.84
C SER A 119 -19.95 -7.42 7.75
N GLY A 120 -20.01 -6.19 7.26
CA GLY A 120 -18.84 -5.34 7.07
C GLY A 120 -17.87 -5.88 6.01
N GLY A 121 -16.57 -5.73 6.23
CA GLY A 121 -15.53 -6.35 5.42
C GLY A 121 -15.36 -5.76 4.02
N GLN A 122 -15.95 -4.60 3.77
CA GLN A 122 -15.76 -3.84 2.55
C GLN A 122 -14.27 -3.53 2.34
N THR A 123 -13.89 -3.35 1.08
CA THR A 123 -12.62 -2.74 0.69
C THR A 123 -12.93 -1.28 0.33
N PRO A 124 -12.92 -0.34 1.29
CA PRO A 124 -13.12 1.07 1.00
C PRO A 124 -12.06 1.57 0.01
N LEU A 125 -12.47 2.47 -0.88
CA LEU A 125 -11.62 3.08 -1.90
C LEU A 125 -11.67 4.61 -1.76
N ALA A 126 -10.56 5.31 -1.98
CA ALA A 126 -10.55 6.77 -2.05
C ALA A 126 -9.74 7.25 -3.24
N ASP A 127 -10.23 8.30 -3.91
CA ASP A 127 -9.58 8.92 -5.05
C ASP A 127 -8.40 9.78 -4.58
N SER A 128 -7.17 9.31 -4.82
CA SER A 128 -5.93 9.96 -4.40
C SER A 128 -5.76 11.37 -4.98
N ARG A 129 -6.42 11.71 -6.09
CA ARG A 129 -6.43 13.07 -6.65
C ARG A 129 -7.25 14.00 -5.78
N LYS A 130 -8.42 13.54 -5.33
CA LYS A 130 -9.31 14.34 -4.49
C LYS A 130 -8.81 14.44 -3.05
N VAL A 131 -8.21 13.35 -2.53
CA VAL A 131 -7.52 13.38 -1.22
C VAL A 131 -6.45 14.47 -1.23
N LEU A 132 -5.62 14.52 -2.28
CA LEU A 132 -4.59 15.56 -2.43
C LEU A 132 -5.18 16.97 -2.36
N CYS A 133 -6.29 17.23 -3.07
CA CYS A 133 -6.96 18.53 -3.10
C CYS A 133 -7.55 18.97 -1.75
N ARG A 134 -7.74 18.05 -0.80
CA ARG A 134 -8.32 18.34 0.53
C ARG A 134 -7.29 18.66 1.61
N LEU A 135 -6.01 18.42 1.34
CA LEU A 135 -4.99 18.58 2.36
C LEU A 135 -4.71 20.07 2.65
N PRO A 136 -4.42 20.42 3.93
CA PRO A 136 -3.95 21.75 4.28
C PRO A 136 -2.72 22.14 3.45
N THR A 137 -2.68 23.39 2.98
CA THR A 137 -1.63 23.88 2.07
C THR A 137 -0.24 23.77 2.68
N GLU A 138 -0.10 24.07 3.97
CA GLU A 138 1.17 24.04 4.69
C GLU A 138 1.71 22.62 4.85
N LEU A 139 0.83 21.67 5.19
CA LEU A 139 1.17 20.24 5.28
C LEU A 139 1.60 19.73 3.91
N LEU A 140 0.82 20.03 2.86
CA LEU A 140 1.14 19.59 1.51
C LEU A 140 2.48 20.17 1.05
N ALA A 141 2.72 21.47 1.25
CA ALA A 141 3.98 22.12 0.87
C ALA A 141 5.20 21.51 1.58
N ARG A 142 5.07 21.19 2.88
CA ARG A 142 6.12 20.50 3.65
C ARG A 142 6.42 19.13 3.05
N LEU A 143 5.40 18.36 2.71
CA LEU A 143 5.57 17.01 2.17
C LEU A 143 5.99 16.98 0.71
N GLU A 144 5.57 17.93 -0.12
CA GLU A 144 6.10 18.09 -1.48
C GLU A 144 7.58 18.51 -1.48
N ARG A 145 8.04 19.21 -0.44
CA ARG A 145 9.44 19.61 -0.30
C ARG A 145 10.32 18.49 0.25
N HIS A 146 9.82 17.75 1.24
CA HIS A 146 10.65 16.84 2.02
C HIS A 146 10.32 15.36 1.82
N GLY A 147 9.10 15.03 1.43
CA GLY A 147 8.62 13.65 1.31
C GLY A 147 8.22 13.07 2.65
N VAL A 148 8.15 11.73 2.69
CA VAL A 148 7.80 10.95 3.88
C VAL A 148 8.94 9.98 4.17
N ARG A 149 9.40 9.97 5.42
CA ARG A 149 10.39 9.02 5.92
C ARG A 149 9.68 7.87 6.61
N TYR A 150 9.90 6.65 6.14
CA TYR A 150 9.42 5.43 6.80
C TYR A 150 10.56 4.83 7.61
N ILE A 151 10.26 4.45 8.85
CA ILE A 151 11.19 3.82 9.77
C ILE A 151 10.60 2.49 10.18
N ARG A 152 11.36 1.41 10.02
CA ARG A 152 10.96 0.09 10.46
C ARG A 152 12.03 -0.48 11.38
N ASN A 153 11.61 -0.90 12.57
CA ASN A 153 12.45 -1.53 13.57
C ASN A 153 12.13 -3.03 13.62
N TYR A 154 13.16 -3.84 13.56
CA TYR A 154 13.08 -5.28 13.68
C TYR A 154 13.78 -5.69 14.96
N THR A 155 13.00 -6.15 15.93
CA THR A 155 13.47 -6.61 17.24
C THR A 155 12.84 -7.96 17.57
N PRO A 156 13.53 -8.88 18.27
CA PRO A 156 12.97 -10.16 18.67
C PRO A 156 11.62 -10.01 19.38
N GLY A 157 10.68 -10.90 19.04
CA GLY A 157 9.38 -10.98 19.71
C GLY A 157 8.35 -9.93 19.26
N VAL A 158 8.71 -8.99 18.38
CA VAL A 158 7.76 -7.97 17.89
C VAL A 158 7.70 -7.99 16.36
N GLY A 159 6.53 -8.35 15.83
CA GLY A 159 6.30 -8.42 14.38
C GLY A 159 7.06 -9.55 13.68
N ILE A 160 7.27 -9.38 12.38
CA ILE A 160 7.94 -10.37 11.52
C ILE A 160 9.47 -10.19 11.63
N PRO A 161 10.27 -11.26 11.80
CA PRO A 161 11.72 -11.20 11.75
C PRO A 161 12.22 -10.55 10.46
N TRP A 162 13.33 -9.82 10.52
CA TRP A 162 13.82 -9.08 9.36
C TRP A 162 14.20 -10.01 8.20
N GLN A 163 14.69 -11.22 8.47
CA GLN A 163 15.10 -12.16 7.43
C GLN A 163 13.91 -12.56 6.55
N GLU A 164 12.77 -12.80 7.18
CA GLU A 164 11.51 -13.12 6.50
C GLU A 164 10.96 -11.88 5.81
N ALA A 165 10.92 -10.74 6.51
CA ALA A 165 10.37 -9.49 5.98
C ALA A 165 11.17 -8.93 4.77
N LEU A 166 12.50 -9.07 4.77
CA LEU A 166 13.39 -8.61 3.70
C LEU A 166 13.70 -9.72 2.68
N GLY A 167 13.32 -10.97 2.97
CA GLY A 167 13.58 -12.13 2.12
C GLY A 167 15.07 -12.43 1.90
N CYS A 168 15.92 -12.09 2.88
CA CYS A 168 17.37 -12.32 2.79
C CYS A 168 18.00 -12.59 4.16
N GLY A 169 19.18 -13.23 4.15
CA GLY A 169 20.04 -13.35 5.33
C GLY A 169 21.12 -12.26 5.35
N GLU A 170 22.05 -12.38 6.29
CA GLU A 170 23.10 -11.37 6.55
C GLU A 170 23.91 -11.01 5.30
N SER A 171 24.31 -12.01 4.52
CA SER A 171 25.09 -11.81 3.30
C SER A 171 24.33 -11.09 2.17
N GLY A 172 23.00 -11.02 2.25
CA GLY A 172 22.16 -10.36 1.25
C GLY A 172 21.73 -8.95 1.63
N LEU A 173 22.09 -8.48 2.83
CA LEU A 173 21.52 -7.28 3.43
C LEU A 173 21.94 -5.99 2.71
N ASP A 174 23.22 -5.88 2.31
CA ASP A 174 23.72 -4.73 1.56
C ASP A 174 23.10 -4.65 0.16
N ALA A 175 23.02 -5.80 -0.53
CA ALA A 175 22.37 -5.89 -1.84
C ALA A 175 20.87 -5.56 -1.77
N TYR A 176 20.21 -5.96 -0.67
CA TYR A 176 18.83 -5.56 -0.38
C TYR A 176 18.72 -4.05 -0.21
N ALA A 177 19.58 -3.47 0.63
CA ALA A 177 19.56 -2.04 0.94
C ALA A 177 19.78 -1.16 -0.30
N GLU A 178 20.73 -1.55 -1.16
CA GLU A 178 21.00 -0.89 -2.43
C GLU A 178 19.81 -0.96 -3.38
N ARG A 179 19.27 -2.18 -3.62
CA ARG A 179 18.12 -2.39 -4.50
C ARG A 179 16.88 -1.63 -4.03
N ALA A 180 16.60 -1.68 -2.72
CA ALA A 180 15.43 -1.06 -2.10
C ALA A 180 15.63 0.42 -1.78
N ARG A 181 16.85 0.96 -1.99
CA ARG A 181 17.21 2.36 -1.72
C ARG A 181 16.80 2.82 -0.33
N LEU A 182 17.27 2.09 0.65
CA LEU A 182 17.05 2.36 2.06
C LEU A 182 18.38 2.58 2.77
N ARG A 183 18.34 3.31 3.87
CA ARG A 183 19.41 3.32 4.85
C ARG A 183 19.20 2.13 5.79
N LEU A 184 20.28 1.43 6.06
CA LEU A 184 20.33 0.36 7.03
C LEU A 184 21.12 0.81 8.25
N GLU A 185 20.62 0.50 9.43
CA GLU A 185 21.27 0.79 10.71
C GLU A 185 21.17 -0.44 11.62
N ARG A 186 22.32 -0.93 12.10
CA ARG A 186 22.38 -1.87 13.22
C ARG A 186 22.40 -1.04 14.50
N VAL A 187 21.24 -0.95 15.16
CA VAL A 187 21.11 -0.19 16.41
C VAL A 187 21.71 -0.98 17.58
N SER A 188 21.55 -2.30 17.58
CA SER A 188 22.22 -3.27 18.47
C SER A 188 22.31 -4.64 17.79
N ASP A 189 22.91 -5.63 18.47
CA ASP A 189 23.06 -7.01 17.95
C ASP A 189 21.72 -7.64 17.53
N ASP A 190 20.63 -7.29 18.21
CA ASP A 190 19.28 -7.79 18.01
C ASP A 190 18.31 -6.75 17.38
N HIS A 191 18.79 -5.55 17.02
CA HIS A 191 17.93 -4.48 16.54
C HIS A 191 18.44 -3.96 15.19
N LEU A 192 17.75 -4.39 14.13
CA LEU A 192 17.93 -3.84 12.80
C LEU A 192 16.91 -2.73 12.54
N ARG A 193 17.36 -1.60 12.00
CA ARG A 193 16.49 -0.52 11.54
C ARG A 193 16.70 -0.27 10.06
N THR A 194 15.60 -0.09 9.34
CA THR A 194 15.60 0.41 7.96
C THR A 194 14.90 1.74 7.89
N GLU A 195 15.45 2.65 7.09
CA GLU A 195 14.84 3.94 6.79
C GLU A 195 14.71 4.16 5.29
N ALA A 196 13.53 4.55 4.84
CA ALA A 196 13.25 4.87 3.46
C ALA A 196 12.65 6.28 3.36
N LEU A 197 13.31 7.19 2.63
CA LEU A 197 12.71 8.44 2.21
C LEU A 197 12.02 8.24 0.87
N ARG A 198 10.74 8.62 0.77
CA ARG A 198 9.96 8.54 -0.47
C ARG A 198 9.25 9.86 -0.75
N PRO A 199 8.94 10.13 -2.02
CA PRO A 199 8.06 11.24 -2.36
C PRO A 199 6.70 11.14 -1.67
N ALA A 200 6.07 12.28 -1.43
CA ALA A 200 4.72 12.33 -0.86
C ALA A 200 3.64 12.27 -1.94
N VAL A 201 3.93 12.85 -3.11
CA VAL A 201 3.00 12.85 -4.24
C VAL A 201 3.70 12.38 -5.51
N ALA A 202 2.92 11.74 -6.37
CA ALA A 202 3.34 11.27 -7.68
C ALA A 202 2.47 11.93 -8.75
N ARG A 203 2.99 12.03 -9.98
CA ARG A 203 2.22 12.40 -11.14
C ARG A 203 1.92 11.15 -11.93
N HIS A 204 0.63 10.87 -12.13
CA HIS A 204 0.20 9.73 -12.92
C HIS A 204 0.72 9.84 -14.35
N PRO A 205 1.45 8.84 -14.88
CA PRO A 205 2.11 8.97 -16.18
C PRO A 205 1.10 9.06 -17.34
N ASP A 206 -0.04 8.38 -17.24
CA ASP A 206 -1.03 8.35 -18.31
C ASP A 206 -2.05 9.51 -18.27
N THR A 207 -2.51 9.93 -17.09
CA THR A 207 -3.49 11.03 -16.95
C THR A 207 -2.82 12.40 -16.75
N GLY A 208 -1.55 12.41 -16.32
CA GLY A 208 -0.82 13.64 -16.00
C GLY A 208 -1.26 14.32 -14.70
N GLU A 209 -2.17 13.72 -13.92
CA GLU A 209 -2.71 14.27 -12.67
C GLU A 209 -1.75 14.02 -11.49
N TRP A 210 -1.70 14.96 -10.54
CA TRP A 210 -0.99 14.76 -9.28
C TRP A 210 -1.87 13.99 -8.29
N VAL A 211 -1.27 13.05 -7.57
CA VAL A 211 -1.95 12.16 -6.63
C VAL A 211 -1.25 12.12 -5.28
N TRP A 212 -2.05 12.03 -4.22
CA TRP A 212 -1.58 11.63 -2.90
C TRP A 212 -1.19 10.15 -2.92
N PHE A 213 0.11 9.86 -2.99
CA PHE A 213 0.63 8.51 -3.15
C PHE A 213 1.73 8.25 -2.12
N ASN A 214 1.31 8.03 -0.88
CA ASN A 214 2.18 7.72 0.25
C ASN A 214 1.39 6.99 1.37
N GLN A 215 2.09 6.60 2.42
CA GLN A 215 1.57 5.91 3.60
C GLN A 215 1.87 6.68 4.89
N ALA A 216 1.78 8.01 4.87
CA ALA A 216 2.08 8.84 6.04
C ALA A 216 1.27 8.43 7.29
N THR A 217 0.01 8.01 7.14
CA THR A 217 -0.84 7.58 8.27
C THR A 217 -0.89 6.06 8.48
N SER A 218 -0.52 5.26 7.46
CA SER A 218 -0.70 3.81 7.48
C SER A 218 0.31 3.12 8.40
N PHE A 219 -0.19 2.35 9.37
CA PHE A 219 0.60 1.74 10.45
C PHE A 219 1.41 2.76 11.27
N HIS A 220 1.02 4.04 11.26
CA HIS A 220 1.60 5.03 12.16
C HIS A 220 1.08 4.79 13.57
N LEU A 221 1.93 4.94 14.60
CA LEU A 221 1.58 4.65 16.00
C LEU A 221 0.23 5.25 16.45
N SER A 222 -0.11 6.43 15.95
CA SER A 222 -1.40 7.11 16.21
C SER A 222 -2.65 6.30 15.83
N THR A 223 -2.53 5.26 14.99
CA THR A 223 -3.68 4.42 14.58
C THR A 223 -4.13 3.49 15.70
N LEU A 224 -3.29 3.26 16.71
CA LEU A 224 -3.63 2.43 17.88
C LEU A 224 -4.55 3.17 18.87
N GLY A 225 -4.70 4.49 18.74
CA GLY A 225 -5.27 5.35 19.79
C GLY A 225 -4.23 5.70 20.86
N GLU A 226 -4.47 6.78 21.60
CA GLU A 226 -3.49 7.36 22.54
C GLU A 226 -3.07 6.38 23.65
N GLU A 227 -4.03 5.67 24.24
CA GLU A 227 -3.77 4.74 25.34
C GLU A 227 -2.90 3.56 24.93
N LEU A 228 -3.31 2.84 23.88
CA LEU A 228 -2.56 1.67 23.38
C LEU A 228 -1.21 2.09 22.76
N ALA A 229 -1.13 3.26 22.13
CA ALA A 229 0.13 3.82 21.68
C ALA A 229 1.09 4.09 22.84
N ALA A 230 0.61 4.71 23.92
CA ALA A 230 1.41 5.00 25.11
C ALA A 230 1.84 3.72 25.82
N GLU A 231 0.96 2.72 25.92
CA GLU A 231 1.28 1.41 26.48
C GLU A 231 2.38 0.72 25.67
N LEU A 232 2.22 0.64 24.34
CA LEU A 232 3.23 0.04 23.47
C LEU A 232 4.57 0.74 23.65
N VAL A 233 4.60 2.08 23.56
CA VAL A 233 5.83 2.85 23.74
C VAL A 233 6.42 2.67 25.14
N GLY A 234 5.61 2.54 26.18
CA GLY A 234 6.08 2.24 27.54
C GLY A 234 6.74 0.86 27.67
N GLN A 235 6.26 -0.13 26.92
CA GLN A 235 6.78 -1.50 26.94
C GLN A 235 8.07 -1.66 26.14
N ILE A 236 8.11 -1.13 24.91
CA ILE A 236 9.24 -1.37 23.98
C ILE A 236 10.18 -0.15 23.83
N GLY A 237 9.77 1.02 24.32
CA GLY A 237 10.48 2.28 24.11
C GLY A 237 10.16 2.92 22.75
N PRO A 238 10.27 4.26 22.63
CA PRO A 238 9.90 4.98 21.41
C PRO A 238 10.80 4.61 20.21
N ASP A 239 12.05 4.21 20.44
CA ASP A 239 13.00 3.86 19.39
C ASP A 239 12.81 2.46 18.80
N ARG A 240 11.98 1.61 19.43
CA ARG A 240 11.72 0.24 18.98
C ARG A 240 10.33 0.06 18.37
N VAL A 241 9.55 1.13 18.23
CA VAL A 241 8.23 1.09 17.56
C VAL A 241 8.36 0.40 16.20
N PRO A 242 7.63 -0.70 15.92
CA PRO A 242 7.97 -1.59 14.80
C PRO A 242 7.92 -0.93 13.44
N LYS A 243 6.94 -0.06 13.24
CA LYS A 243 6.79 0.73 12.02
C LYS A 243 6.25 2.11 12.41
N THR A 244 6.86 3.14 11.85
CA THR A 244 6.35 4.51 11.94
C THR A 244 6.77 5.32 10.71
N SER A 245 6.22 6.52 10.61
CA SER A 245 6.48 7.48 9.55
C SER A 245 6.74 8.86 10.15
N ARG A 246 7.57 9.65 9.47
CA ARG A 246 7.88 11.05 9.79
C ARG A 246 7.81 11.88 8.53
N ALA A 247 7.75 13.21 8.65
CA ALA A 247 8.05 14.06 7.51
C ALA A 247 9.51 13.85 7.09
N GLY A 248 9.80 14.06 5.80
CA GLY A 248 11.11 13.77 5.25
C GLY A 248 12.26 14.62 5.81
N ASP A 249 11.92 15.77 6.42
CA ASP A 249 12.84 16.64 7.18
C ASP A 249 13.25 16.04 8.54
N GLY A 250 12.68 14.89 8.92
CA GLY A 250 12.98 14.16 10.15
C GLY A 250 12.09 14.53 11.34
N THR A 251 11.22 15.53 11.21
CA THR A 251 10.30 15.94 12.27
C THR A 251 9.04 15.08 12.30
N GLU A 252 8.46 14.91 13.50
CA GLU A 252 7.24 14.14 13.70
C GLU A 252 6.03 14.81 13.03
N PHE A 253 5.04 14.00 12.68
CA PHE A 253 3.72 14.53 12.32
C PHE A 253 2.98 14.96 13.57
N THR A 254 2.37 16.14 13.55
CA THR A 254 1.48 16.57 14.62
C THR A 254 0.18 15.76 14.58
N GLY A 255 -0.51 15.64 15.71
CA GLY A 255 -1.84 15.00 15.76
C GLY A 255 -2.84 15.66 14.81
N ALA A 256 -2.77 16.99 14.66
CA ALA A 256 -3.61 17.75 13.74
C ALA A 256 -3.32 17.43 12.27
N GLU A 257 -2.05 17.26 11.88
CA GLU A 257 -1.68 16.86 10.52
C GLU A 257 -2.20 15.46 10.18
N LEU A 258 -2.00 14.49 11.09
CA LEU A 258 -2.49 13.12 10.90
C LEU A 258 -4.03 13.08 10.84
N ALA A 259 -4.70 13.86 11.69
CA ALA A 259 -6.16 13.98 11.67
C ALA A 259 -6.65 14.61 10.35
N ALA A 260 -5.96 15.62 9.82
CA ALA A 260 -6.30 16.25 8.55
C ALA A 260 -6.16 15.27 7.37
N ILE A 261 -5.11 14.44 7.35
CA ILE A 261 -4.93 13.39 6.33
C ILE A 261 -6.08 12.37 6.40
N ARG A 262 -6.44 11.90 7.61
CA ARG A 262 -7.55 10.97 7.79
C ARG A 262 -8.90 11.57 7.41
N ALA A 263 -9.12 12.85 7.72
CA ALA A 263 -10.32 13.56 7.32
C ALA A 263 -10.42 13.71 5.80
N ALA A 264 -9.29 13.96 5.11
CA ALA A 264 -9.23 14.00 3.66
C ALA A 264 -9.59 12.64 3.03
N PHE A 265 -9.05 11.53 3.57
CA PHE A 265 -9.46 10.18 3.17
C PHE A 265 -10.94 9.94 3.44
N GLY A 266 -11.41 10.16 4.67
CA GLY A 266 -12.81 9.92 5.05
C GLY A 266 -13.83 10.69 4.19
N ALA A 267 -13.48 11.89 3.74
CA ALA A 267 -14.33 12.70 2.87
C ALA A 267 -14.40 12.20 1.40
N GLU A 268 -13.43 11.38 0.97
CA GLU A 268 -13.34 10.86 -0.40
C GLU A 268 -13.49 9.34 -0.49
N THR A 269 -13.70 8.68 0.66
CA THR A 269 -13.92 7.25 0.72
C THR A 269 -15.30 6.88 0.16
N THR A 270 -15.30 5.92 -0.75
CA THR A 270 -16.48 5.17 -1.18
C THR A 270 -16.34 3.71 -0.78
N SER A 271 -17.47 3.04 -0.60
CA SER A 271 -17.50 1.62 -0.24
C SER A 271 -18.62 0.92 -1.01
N PHE A 272 -18.44 -0.38 -1.20
CA PHE A 272 -19.44 -1.28 -1.76
C PHE A 272 -19.41 -2.59 -0.97
N ASP A 273 -20.55 -3.26 -0.90
CA ASP A 273 -20.60 -4.59 -0.29
C ASP A 273 -20.13 -5.63 -1.30
N TRP A 274 -19.17 -6.45 -0.89
CA TRP A 274 -18.67 -7.56 -1.68
C TRP A 274 -19.76 -8.60 -1.94
N GLN A 275 -19.84 -9.08 -3.18
CA GLN A 275 -20.63 -10.24 -3.58
C GLN A 275 -19.71 -11.38 -4.01
N LEU A 276 -20.17 -12.61 -3.82
CA LEU A 276 -19.46 -13.79 -4.29
C LEU A 276 -19.13 -13.67 -5.78
N GLY A 277 -17.85 -13.84 -6.12
CA GLY A 277 -17.36 -13.78 -7.49
C GLY A 277 -17.08 -12.37 -8.04
N ASP A 278 -17.31 -11.31 -7.25
CA ASP A 278 -16.88 -9.98 -7.65
C ASP A 278 -15.36 -9.93 -7.85
N VAL A 279 -14.91 -9.20 -8.87
CA VAL A 279 -13.51 -8.88 -9.13
C VAL A 279 -13.35 -7.37 -9.24
N LEU A 280 -12.50 -6.77 -8.43
CA LEU A 280 -12.15 -5.35 -8.46
C LEU A 280 -10.74 -5.19 -9.04
N ILE A 281 -10.58 -4.34 -10.05
CA ILE A 281 -9.28 -3.91 -10.55
C ILE A 281 -9.06 -2.46 -10.18
N VAL A 282 -7.87 -2.14 -9.67
CA VAL A 282 -7.52 -0.83 -9.11
C VAL A 282 -6.24 -0.32 -9.76
N ASP A 283 -6.25 0.94 -10.19
CA ASP A 283 -5.03 1.70 -10.45
C ASP A 283 -4.48 2.22 -9.12
N ASN A 284 -3.32 1.68 -8.72
CA ASN A 284 -2.74 1.94 -7.41
C ASN A 284 -2.29 3.39 -7.23
N LEU A 285 -1.98 4.13 -8.30
CA LEU A 285 -1.64 5.56 -8.18
C LEU A 285 -2.87 6.41 -7.91
N LEU A 286 -3.98 6.10 -8.58
CA LEU A 286 -5.21 6.90 -8.53
C LEU A 286 -6.08 6.58 -7.31
N THR A 287 -5.96 5.38 -6.75
CA THR A 287 -6.89 4.88 -5.74
C THR A 287 -6.15 4.30 -4.55
N ALA A 288 -6.39 4.90 -3.38
CA ALA A 288 -6.05 4.28 -2.11
C ALA A 288 -7.16 3.30 -1.70
N HIS A 289 -6.80 2.27 -0.95
CA HIS A 289 -7.74 1.28 -0.41
C HIS A 289 -7.48 1.00 1.07
N GLY A 290 -8.49 0.48 1.74
CA GLY A 290 -8.41 0.01 3.12
C GLY A 290 -9.18 -1.28 3.33
N ARG A 291 -9.47 -1.61 4.58
CA ARG A 291 -10.35 -2.73 4.94
C ARG A 291 -11.22 -2.35 6.13
N ALA A 292 -12.53 -2.41 5.95
CA ALA A 292 -13.46 -2.24 7.05
C ALA A 292 -13.45 -3.47 7.99
N PRO A 293 -13.77 -3.29 9.29
CA PRO A 293 -14.01 -4.39 10.21
C PRO A 293 -15.11 -5.33 9.70
N PHE A 294 -15.06 -6.60 10.10
CA PHE A 294 -16.02 -7.61 9.65
C PHE A 294 -16.27 -8.73 10.66
N ALA A 295 -17.38 -9.43 10.45
CA ALA A 295 -17.72 -10.65 11.19
C ALA A 295 -17.83 -11.87 10.26
N GLY A 296 -17.54 -13.04 10.83
CA GLY A 296 -17.63 -14.33 10.15
C GLY A 296 -16.50 -14.60 9.17
N LYS A 297 -16.69 -15.63 8.32
CA LYS A 297 -15.72 -15.98 7.28
C LYS A 297 -15.68 -14.88 6.21
N ARG A 298 -14.47 -14.51 5.77
CA ARG A 298 -14.22 -13.58 4.67
C ARG A 298 -12.98 -14.03 3.92
N GLU A 299 -13.06 -14.16 2.60
CA GLU A 299 -11.95 -14.53 1.73
C GLU A 299 -11.90 -13.61 0.52
N ILE A 300 -10.98 -12.65 0.56
CA ILE A 300 -10.65 -11.79 -0.58
C ILE A 300 -9.24 -12.15 -1.05
N ARG A 301 -9.13 -12.58 -2.31
CA ARG A 301 -7.86 -12.90 -2.98
C ARG A 301 -7.28 -11.63 -3.60
N VAL A 302 -5.95 -11.54 -3.67
CA VAL A 302 -5.23 -10.38 -4.17
C VAL A 302 -4.22 -10.80 -5.23
N ALA A 303 -4.13 -10.05 -6.32
CA ALA A 303 -3.09 -10.21 -7.35
C ALA A 303 -2.51 -8.84 -7.71
N LEU A 304 -1.22 -8.80 -8.00
CA LEU A 304 -0.46 -7.58 -8.26
C LEU A 304 0.21 -7.67 -9.62
N ALA A 305 0.20 -6.60 -10.41
CA ALA A 305 0.85 -6.57 -11.72
C ALA A 305 1.41 -5.19 -12.08
N ALA A 306 2.10 -5.14 -13.22
CA ALA A 306 2.68 -3.93 -13.79
C ALA A 306 3.60 -3.22 -12.78
N ALA A 307 4.76 -3.81 -12.49
CA ALA A 307 5.72 -3.16 -11.60
C ALA A 307 6.10 -1.80 -12.15
N ALA A 308 6.08 -0.80 -11.28
CA ALA A 308 6.69 0.49 -11.51
C ALA A 308 7.66 0.80 -10.37
N ASN A 309 8.48 1.83 -10.56
CA ASN A 309 9.32 2.38 -9.51
C ASN A 309 9.33 3.91 -9.54
N TRP A 310 9.89 4.49 -8.47
CA TRP A 310 9.92 5.95 -8.31
C TRP A 310 10.77 6.71 -9.34
N GLN A 311 11.63 6.05 -10.13
CA GLN A 311 12.35 6.68 -11.24
C GLN A 311 11.48 6.86 -12.50
N GLU A 312 10.40 6.10 -12.63
CA GLU A 312 9.55 6.10 -13.83
C GLU A 312 8.41 7.12 -13.75
N VAL A 313 8.22 7.77 -12.59
CA VAL A 313 7.16 8.74 -12.36
C VAL A 313 7.72 10.07 -11.86
N ALA A 314 7.18 11.17 -12.38
CA ALA A 314 7.45 12.48 -11.78
C ALA A 314 6.84 12.53 -10.37
N SER A 315 7.55 13.14 -9.43
CA SER A 315 7.20 13.06 -8.01
C SER A 315 7.63 14.33 -7.25
N ARG A 316 7.03 14.57 -6.08
CA ARG A 316 7.44 15.65 -5.16
C ARG A 316 7.62 15.13 -3.71
N PRO A 317 8.82 15.33 -3.13
CA PRO A 317 10.04 15.77 -3.80
C PRO A 317 10.38 14.84 -4.96
N THR A 318 11.13 15.35 -5.94
CA THR A 318 11.63 14.48 -7.01
C THR A 318 12.34 13.30 -6.37
N ALA A 319 12.00 12.09 -6.79
CA ALA A 319 12.67 10.88 -6.34
C ALA A 319 14.15 10.97 -6.73
N VAL A 320 14.97 11.48 -5.82
CA VAL A 320 16.42 11.47 -5.91
C VAL A 320 16.92 10.40 -4.94
N THR A 321 17.98 9.70 -5.35
CA THR A 321 18.67 8.75 -4.49
C THR A 321 19.04 9.44 -3.17
N LEU A 322 18.64 8.89 -2.03
CA LEU A 322 19.25 9.29 -0.76
C LEU A 322 20.77 9.14 -0.91
N PRO A 323 21.59 10.10 -0.45
CA PRO A 323 23.01 9.84 -0.29
C PRO A 323 23.15 8.57 0.54
N GLN A 324 23.94 7.59 0.07
CA GLN A 324 24.33 6.45 0.90
C GLN A 324 24.94 7.04 2.18
N ALA A 325 24.29 6.83 3.32
CA ALA A 325 24.93 7.10 4.58
C ALA A 325 26.18 6.22 4.59
N GLY A 326 27.35 6.85 4.60
CA GLY A 326 28.63 6.15 4.66
C GLY A 326 28.58 5.10 5.75
N THR A 327 29.11 3.92 5.44
CA THR A 327 29.37 2.83 6.37
C THR A 327 29.81 3.42 7.70
N ALA A 328 28.92 3.35 8.71
CA ALA A 328 29.23 3.84 10.04
C ALA A 328 30.50 3.13 10.49
N THR A 329 31.55 3.92 10.67
CA THR A 329 32.87 3.45 11.08
C THR A 329 32.71 2.74 12.40
N HIS A 330 33.09 1.45 12.45
CA HIS A 330 33.24 0.72 13.70
C HIS A 330 34.13 1.54 14.64
N LEU A 331 33.57 2.11 15.69
CA LEU A 331 34.34 2.47 16.88
C LEU A 331 34.65 1.15 17.59
N GLN A 332 35.76 0.52 17.19
CA GLN A 332 36.43 -0.45 18.06
C GLN A 332 36.86 0.31 19.31
N GLY A 333 36.22 -0.01 20.43
CA GLY A 333 36.70 0.40 21.74
C GLY A 333 38.02 -0.32 22.02
N ASP A 334 39.11 0.44 22.03
CA ASP A 334 40.36 0.02 22.66
C ASP A 334 40.08 -0.26 24.14
N ARG A 335 40.19 -1.53 24.54
CA ARG A 335 40.49 -1.87 25.93
C ARG A 335 42.00 -2.07 26.02
N GLN A 336 42.66 -1.09 26.64
CA GLN A 336 43.84 -1.36 27.46
C GLN A 336 43.42 -2.17 28.69
#